data_AF-A0AAV3B1R4-F1
#
_entry.id   AF-A0AAV3B1R4-F1
#
_cell.length_a   1.000
_cell.length_b   1.000
_cell.length_c   1.000
_cell.angle_alpha   90.00
_cell.angle_beta   90.00
_cell.angle_gamma   90.00
#
_symmetry.space_group_name_H-M   'P 1'
#
loop_
_entity.id
_entity.type
_entity.pdbx_description
1 polymer ?
#
loop_
_entity_poly.entity_id
_entity_poly.type
_entity_poly.pdbx_seq_one_letter_code
_entity_poly.pdbx_strand_id
1 'polypeptide(L)'
;MSAIIFIFQLILAVILLPFHILYYLGIWGLVLKKAFPLFFSKVIISYNKEMKEHKKTLFSNLSIFGSSKELRLLEIGCGTGANFEFYPKGCRVTCLDINLNFKQFLSKSLAESDHLKFDGFLVASADNMTSVADASMDVVVCTPLVCSVPNTLAVLKEAKRVLKPGFPTSHHLF
;
A
#
# COMPACT_ATOMS: atom_id res chain seq x y z
N MET A 1 -9.54 42.48 -29.61
CA MET A 1 -10.08 41.33 -28.84
C MET A 1 -9.52 39.99 -29.34
N SER A 2 -9.55 39.69 -30.65
CA SER A 2 -9.03 38.42 -31.21
C SER A 2 -7.52 38.16 -30.98
N ALA A 3 -6.65 39.17 -31.15
CA ALA A 3 -5.20 38.99 -30.98
C ALA A 3 -4.77 38.67 -29.54
N ILE A 4 -5.45 39.24 -28.55
CA ILE A 4 -5.17 38.98 -27.12
C ILE A 4 -5.51 37.53 -26.76
N ILE A 5 -6.65 37.02 -27.26
CA ILE A 5 -7.07 35.63 -27.06
C ILE A 5 -6.05 34.68 -27.70
N PHE A 6 -5.55 35.00 -28.91
CA PHE A 6 -4.54 34.18 -29.59
C PHE A 6 -3.21 34.13 -28.83
N ILE A 7 -2.71 35.28 -28.35
CA ILE A 7 -1.49 35.34 -27.54
C ILE A 7 -1.66 34.51 -26.26
N PHE A 8 -2.82 34.61 -25.61
CA PHE A 8 -3.12 33.83 -24.41
C PHE A 8 -3.15 32.32 -24.70
N GLN A 9 -3.77 31.90 -25.80
CA GLN A 9 -3.79 30.50 -26.23
C GLN A 9 -2.37 29.97 -26.54
N LEU A 10 -1.53 30.78 -27.18
CA LEU A 10 -0.14 30.41 -27.50
C LEU A 10 0.69 30.25 -26.22
N ILE A 11 0.54 31.18 -25.27
CA ILE A 11 1.21 31.10 -23.95
C ILE A 11 0.76 29.83 -23.22
N LEU A 12 -0.55 29.55 -23.18
CA LEU A 12 -1.08 28.35 -22.55
C LEU A 12 -0.56 27.07 -23.21
N ALA A 13 -0.50 27.04 -24.55
CA ALA A 13 0.04 25.90 -25.29
C ALA A 13 1.51 25.66 -24.97
N VAL A 14 2.34 26.71 -24.93
CA VAL A 14 3.77 26.61 -24.58
C VAL A 14 3.95 26.13 -23.13
N ILE A 15 3.10 26.56 -22.19
CA ILE A 15 3.14 26.11 -20.79
C ILE A 15 2.72 24.64 -20.66
N LEU A 16 1.74 24.18 -21.44
CA LEU A 16 1.24 22.79 -21.41
C LEU A 16 2.08 21.82 -22.23
N LEU A 17 2.89 22.31 -23.18
CA LEU A 17 3.72 21.49 -24.07
C LEU A 17 4.72 20.61 -23.30
N PRO A 18 5.47 21.10 -22.29
CA PRO A 18 6.34 20.25 -21.47
C PRO A 18 5.57 19.12 -20.78
N PHE A 19 4.37 19.38 -20.26
CA PHE A 19 3.51 18.37 -19.64
C PHE A 19 3.09 17.30 -20.65
N HIS A 20 2.73 17.70 -21.88
CA HIS A 20 2.37 16.77 -22.95
C HIS A 20 3.57 15.93 -23.40
N ILE A 21 4.75 16.54 -23.54
CA ILE A 21 6.00 15.83 -23.86
C ILE A 21 6.34 14.84 -22.74
N LEU A 22 6.30 15.27 -21.48
CA LEU A 22 6.53 14.42 -20.31
C LEU A 22 5.53 13.25 -20.22
N TYR A 23 4.26 13.50 -20.55
CA TYR A 23 3.22 12.49 -20.59
C TYR A 23 3.43 11.48 -21.73
N TYR A 24 3.69 11.97 -22.95
CA TYR A 24 3.92 11.14 -24.13
C TYR A 24 5.18 10.27 -24.00
N LEU A 25 6.25 10.81 -23.40
CA LEU A 25 7.47 10.06 -23.11
C LEU A 25 7.34 9.11 -21.90
N GLY A 26 6.19 9.07 -21.21
CA GLY A 26 5.96 8.24 -20.03
C GLY A 26 6.76 8.66 -18.77
N ILE A 27 7.57 9.72 -18.87
CA ILE A 27 8.41 10.25 -17.79
C ILE A 27 7.53 10.82 -16.66
N TRP A 28 6.37 11.40 -17.01
CA TRP A 28 5.42 11.93 -16.05
C TRP A 28 4.99 10.89 -14.99
N GLY A 29 4.77 9.63 -15.42
CA GLY A 29 4.43 8.54 -14.52
C GLY A 29 5.56 8.18 -13.55
N LEU A 30 6.82 8.27 -13.98
CA LEU A 30 7.98 8.03 -13.11
C LEU A 30 8.17 9.14 -12.07
N VAL A 31 7.96 10.39 -12.48
CA VAL A 31 8.03 11.55 -11.58
C VAL A 31 6.94 11.44 -10.52
N LEU A 32 5.69 11.13 -10.92
CA LEU A 32 4.59 10.91 -9.99
C LEU A 32 4.88 9.75 -9.03
N LYS A 33 5.38 8.62 -9.51
CA LYS A 33 5.73 7.47 -8.66
C LYS A 33 6.80 7.79 -7.61
N LYS A 34 7.73 8.71 -7.90
CA LYS A 34 8.75 9.15 -6.93
C LYS A 34 8.25 10.24 -5.99
N ALA A 35 7.47 11.20 -6.50
CA ALA A 35 6.95 12.30 -5.72
C ALA A 35 5.83 11.87 -4.76
N PHE A 36 4.99 10.91 -5.19
CA PHE A 36 3.83 10.45 -4.42
C PHE A 36 4.20 9.90 -3.03
N PRO A 37 5.21 9.01 -2.86
CA PRO A 37 5.63 8.57 -1.53
C PRO A 37 6.08 9.69 -0.59
N LEU A 38 6.78 10.71 -1.11
CA LEU A 38 7.22 11.85 -0.31
C LEU A 38 6.01 12.66 0.19
N PHE A 39 5.03 12.90 -0.68
CA PHE A 39 3.79 13.56 -0.31
C PHE A 39 2.98 12.70 0.67
N PHE A 40 2.77 11.44 0.34
CA PHE A 40 1.98 10.48 1.13
C PHE A 40 2.56 10.30 2.54
N SER A 41 3.89 10.23 2.68
CA SER A 41 4.55 10.12 3.98
C SER A 41 4.25 11.29 4.93
N LYS A 42 3.89 12.47 4.40
CA LYS A 42 3.47 13.62 5.23
C LYS A 42 1.99 13.52 5.61
N VAL A 43 1.14 13.18 4.64
CA VAL A 43 -0.32 13.05 4.85
C VAL A 43 -0.63 11.92 5.83
N ILE A 44 0.07 10.80 5.72
CA ILE A 44 -0.18 9.60 6.51
C ILE A 44 0.06 9.83 8.02
N ILE A 45 0.90 10.79 8.41
CA ILE A 45 1.17 11.10 9.82
C ILE A 45 -0.10 11.60 10.51
N SER A 46 -0.81 12.54 9.89
CA SER A 46 -2.07 13.06 10.45
C SER A 46 -3.15 11.98 10.48
N TYR A 47 -3.26 11.20 9.39
CA TYR A 47 -4.19 10.08 9.32
C TYR A 47 -3.92 9.04 10.42
N ASN A 48 -2.66 8.65 10.62
CA ASN A 48 -2.28 7.67 11.63
C ASN A 48 -2.59 8.14 13.05
N LYS A 49 -2.44 9.45 13.32
CA LYS A 49 -2.80 10.04 14.61
C LYS A 49 -4.29 9.87 14.90
N GLU A 50 -5.15 10.20 13.95
CA GLU A 50 -6.61 10.08 14.09
C GLU A 50 -7.06 8.61 14.16
N MET A 51 -6.44 7.75 13.36
CA MET A 51 -6.84 6.34 13.26
C MET A 51 -6.22 5.43 14.33
N LYS A 52 -5.40 5.96 15.23
CA LYS A 52 -4.59 5.17 16.16
C LYS A 52 -5.44 4.19 17.00
N GLU A 53 -6.49 4.68 17.65
CA GLU A 53 -7.34 3.83 18.50
C GLU A 53 -8.18 2.83 17.69
N HIS A 54 -8.62 3.23 16.49
CA HIS A 54 -9.33 2.34 15.57
C HIS A 54 -8.41 1.20 15.09
N LYS A 55 -7.17 1.50 14.73
CA LYS A 55 -6.16 0.52 14.32
C LYS A 55 -5.80 -0.42 15.47
N LYS A 56 -5.59 0.12 16.67
CA LYS A 56 -5.33 -0.70 17.87
C LYS A 56 -6.46 -1.69 18.13
N THR A 57 -7.71 -1.25 17.97
CA THR A 57 -8.89 -2.12 18.11
C THR A 57 -8.95 -3.16 16.98
N LEU A 58 -8.78 -2.72 15.73
CA LEU A 58 -8.80 -3.58 14.54
C LEU A 58 -7.79 -4.72 14.63
N PHE A 59 -6.57 -4.42 15.08
CA PHE A 59 -5.46 -5.36 15.11
C PHE A 59 -5.30 -6.11 16.45
N SER A 60 -6.16 -5.82 17.44
CA SER A 60 -6.08 -6.40 18.79
C SER A 60 -6.13 -7.94 18.81
N ASN A 61 -6.87 -8.54 17.87
CA ASN A 61 -7.07 -9.98 17.78
C ASN A 61 -6.13 -10.65 16.77
N LEU A 62 -5.12 -9.97 16.23
CA LEU A 62 -4.25 -10.60 15.23
C LEU A 62 -3.52 -11.86 15.75
N SER A 63 -3.21 -11.90 17.05
CA SER A 63 -2.49 -13.01 17.68
C SER A 63 -3.25 -14.34 17.67
N ILE A 64 -4.58 -14.33 17.56
CA ILE A 64 -5.40 -15.55 17.58
C ILE A 64 -5.38 -16.31 16.24
N PHE A 65 -4.94 -15.67 15.16
CA PHE A 65 -4.90 -16.28 13.82
C PHE A 65 -3.60 -17.07 13.56
N GLY A 66 -2.69 -17.18 14.53
CA GLY A 66 -1.46 -17.96 14.38
C GLY A 66 -1.65 -19.43 14.77
N SER A 67 -1.46 -20.36 13.82
CA SER A 67 -1.65 -21.80 14.05
C SER A 67 -0.50 -22.47 14.81
N SER A 68 0.73 -21.93 14.77
CA SER A 68 1.83 -22.36 15.64
C SER A 68 3.01 -21.39 15.57
N LYS A 69 3.30 -20.71 16.68
CA LYS A 69 4.51 -19.90 17.00
C LYS A 69 4.80 -18.63 16.19
N GLU A 70 4.47 -18.51 14.90
CA GLU A 70 4.73 -17.30 14.12
C GLU A 70 3.59 -16.98 13.15
N LEU A 71 2.93 -15.84 13.33
CA LEU A 71 1.87 -15.35 12.45
C LEU A 71 2.48 -14.83 11.14
N ARG A 72 2.06 -15.36 9.98
CA ARG A 72 2.45 -14.83 8.67
C ARG A 72 1.41 -13.85 8.16
N LEU A 73 1.80 -12.59 7.99
CA LEU A 73 0.94 -11.50 7.57
C LEU A 73 1.42 -10.93 6.23
N LEU A 74 0.47 -10.77 5.30
CA LEU A 74 0.67 -10.00 4.07
C LEU A 74 0.00 -8.63 4.20
N GLU A 75 0.80 -7.57 4.12
CA GLU A 75 0.33 -6.19 4.06
C GLU A 75 0.27 -5.76 2.59
N ILE A 76 -0.95 -5.62 2.04
CA ILE A 76 -1.19 -5.14 0.68
C ILE A 76 -1.29 -3.62 0.70
N GLY A 77 -0.52 -2.94 -0.16
CA GLY A 77 -0.46 -1.49 -0.22
C GLY A 77 0.24 -0.92 1.01
N CYS A 78 1.36 -1.53 1.40
CA CYS A 78 2.03 -1.23 2.66
C CYS A 78 2.46 0.24 2.79
N GLY A 79 2.66 0.95 1.67
CA GLY A 79 3.07 2.35 1.67
C GLY A 79 4.29 2.56 2.57
N THR A 80 4.15 3.42 3.58
CA THR A 80 5.22 3.72 4.54
C THR A 80 5.27 2.78 5.76
N GLY A 81 4.44 1.73 5.84
CA GLY A 81 4.41 0.79 6.98
C GLY A 81 3.54 1.27 8.13
N ALA A 82 2.43 1.96 7.82
CA ALA A 82 1.58 2.68 8.77
C ALA A 82 0.85 1.82 9.82
N ASN A 83 0.92 0.49 9.71
CA ASN A 83 0.22 -0.44 10.58
C ASN A 83 1.16 -1.27 11.47
N PHE A 84 2.48 -1.20 11.25
CA PHE A 84 3.47 -2.08 11.87
C PHE A 84 3.48 -2.01 13.41
N GLU A 85 3.27 -0.82 13.97
CA GLU A 85 3.23 -0.61 15.43
C GLU A 85 2.11 -1.42 16.12
N PHE A 86 1.06 -1.82 15.39
CA PHE A 86 -0.11 -2.50 15.95
C PHE A 86 -0.07 -4.02 15.78
N TYR A 87 0.90 -4.55 15.04
CA TYR A 87 1.00 -5.98 14.81
C TYR A 87 1.64 -6.71 16.00
N PRO A 88 1.24 -7.98 16.25
CA PRO A 88 1.71 -8.71 17.40
C PRO A 88 3.22 -9.02 17.29
N LYS A 89 3.89 -9.10 18.44
CA LYS A 89 5.30 -9.47 18.52
C LYS A 89 5.58 -10.83 17.88
N GLY A 90 6.66 -10.92 17.11
CA GLY A 90 7.07 -12.13 16.40
C GLY A 90 6.31 -12.37 15.09
N CYS A 91 5.38 -11.49 14.71
CA CYS A 91 4.70 -11.54 13.42
C CYS A 91 5.71 -11.40 12.28
N ARG A 92 5.58 -12.28 11.28
CA ARG A 92 6.34 -12.22 10.03
C ARG A 92 5.55 -11.44 9.00
N VAL A 93 6.10 -10.32 8.55
CA VAL A 93 5.42 -9.39 7.66
C VAL A 93 6.07 -9.44 6.28
N THR A 94 5.26 -9.79 5.28
CA THR A 94 5.57 -9.57 3.87
C THR A 94 4.78 -8.35 3.39
N CYS A 95 5.45 -7.42 2.75
CA CYS A 95 4.84 -6.22 2.21
C CYS A 95 4.67 -6.33 0.70
N LEU A 96 3.54 -5.88 0.17
CA LEU A 96 3.28 -5.79 -1.27
C LEU A 96 2.82 -4.38 -1.62
N ASP A 97 3.45 -3.77 -2.62
CA ASP A 97 3.02 -2.46 -3.14
C ASP A 97 3.40 -2.33 -4.62
N ILE A 98 2.57 -1.65 -5.40
CA ILE A 98 2.85 -1.42 -6.83
C ILE A 98 4.02 -0.45 -7.04
N ASN A 99 4.33 0.39 -6.04
CA ASN A 99 5.34 1.42 -6.12
C ASN A 99 6.58 1.08 -5.29
N LEU A 100 7.63 0.60 -5.96
CA LEU A 100 8.93 0.27 -5.36
C LEU A 100 9.54 1.41 -4.52
N ASN A 101 9.22 2.67 -4.83
CA ASN A 101 9.76 3.82 -4.10
C ASN A 101 9.28 3.87 -2.63
N PHE A 102 8.26 3.11 -2.24
CA PHE A 102 7.87 2.97 -0.83
C PHE A 102 8.87 2.17 0.01
N LYS A 103 9.66 1.29 -0.61
CA LYS A 103 10.64 0.44 0.09
C LYS A 103 11.60 1.25 0.98
N GLN A 104 12.02 2.44 0.53
CA GLN A 104 12.92 3.30 1.32
C GLN A 104 12.25 3.85 2.59
N PHE A 105 10.93 4.07 2.57
CA PHE A 105 10.18 4.60 3.72
C PHE A 105 9.89 3.53 4.76
N LEU A 106 9.78 2.26 4.34
CA LEU A 106 9.60 1.14 5.27
C LEU A 106 10.76 0.99 6.25
N SER A 107 11.98 1.38 5.87
CA SER A 107 13.16 1.26 6.74
C SER A 107 12.95 1.93 8.10
N LYS A 108 12.32 3.10 8.14
CA LYS A 108 12.00 3.82 9.38
C LYS A 108 10.97 3.06 10.22
N SER A 109 9.84 2.70 9.64
CA SER A 109 8.77 2.01 10.37
C SER A 109 9.18 0.61 10.85
N LEU A 110 10.05 -0.08 10.11
CA LEU A 110 10.65 -1.34 10.53
C LEU A 110 11.62 -1.14 11.71
N ALA A 111 12.43 -0.07 11.70
CA ALA A 111 13.31 0.24 12.83
C ALA A 111 12.52 0.61 14.10
N GLU A 112 11.36 1.26 13.94
CA GLU A 112 10.43 1.58 15.05
C GLU A 112 9.60 0.37 15.49
N SER A 113 9.60 -0.73 14.72
CA SER A 113 8.80 -1.95 14.95
C SER A 113 9.70 -3.19 15.03
N ASP A 114 10.72 -3.15 15.90
CA ASP A 114 11.72 -4.21 16.10
C ASP A 114 11.11 -5.53 16.63
N HIS A 115 9.86 -5.49 17.08
CA HIS A 115 9.07 -6.65 17.47
C HIS A 115 8.62 -7.51 16.28
N LEU A 116 8.75 -7.02 15.04
CA LEU A 116 8.36 -7.72 13.82
C LEU A 116 9.53 -8.42 13.13
N LYS A 117 9.22 -9.46 12.37
CA LYS A 117 10.15 -10.11 11.45
C LYS A 117 9.80 -9.70 10.03
N PHE A 118 10.69 -8.99 9.34
CA PHE A 118 10.44 -8.55 7.97
C PHE A 118 10.89 -9.63 6.98
N ASP A 119 9.96 -10.23 6.25
CA ASP A 119 10.24 -11.29 5.28
C ASP A 119 10.55 -10.74 3.88
N GLY A 120 10.02 -9.56 3.53
CA GLY A 120 10.37 -8.91 2.26
C GLY A 120 9.38 -7.88 1.74
N PHE A 121 9.76 -7.25 0.62
CA PHE A 121 8.95 -6.30 -0.12
C PHE A 121 8.76 -6.79 -1.56
N LEU A 122 7.52 -6.98 -1.96
CA LEU A 122 7.10 -7.45 -3.28
C LEU A 122 6.55 -6.29 -4.10
N VAL A 123 7.06 -6.10 -5.31
CA VAL A 123 6.51 -5.13 -6.26
C VAL A 123 5.47 -5.84 -7.12
N ALA A 124 4.19 -5.66 -6.79
CA ALA A 124 3.09 -6.28 -7.52
C ALA A 124 1.81 -5.44 -7.36
N SER A 125 0.84 -5.64 -8.25
CA SER A 125 -0.50 -5.08 -8.07
C SER A 125 -1.32 -5.94 -7.11
N ALA A 126 -2.23 -5.31 -6.37
CA ALA A 126 -3.06 -6.00 -5.37
C ALA A 126 -4.01 -7.04 -5.99
N ASP A 127 -4.34 -6.90 -7.28
CA ASP A 127 -5.20 -7.78 -8.05
C ASP A 127 -4.44 -8.88 -8.82
N ASN A 128 -3.12 -8.91 -8.69
CA ASN A 128 -2.25 -9.94 -9.27
C ASN A 128 -1.03 -10.18 -8.37
N MET A 129 -1.21 -11.09 -7.39
CA MET A 129 -0.21 -11.44 -6.38
C MET A 129 0.47 -12.77 -6.71
N THR A 130 0.81 -13.01 -7.98
CA THR A 130 1.47 -14.28 -8.44
C THR A 130 2.82 -14.55 -7.76
N SER A 131 3.47 -13.53 -7.20
CA SER A 131 4.68 -13.66 -6.38
C SER A 131 4.41 -14.16 -4.95
N VAL A 132 3.14 -14.32 -4.56
CA VAL A 132 2.70 -14.85 -3.26
C VAL A 132 2.04 -16.21 -3.49
N ALA A 133 2.54 -17.23 -2.81
CA ALA A 133 2.03 -18.60 -2.92
C ALA A 133 0.59 -18.72 -2.38
N ASP A 134 -0.19 -19.63 -2.97
CA ASP A 134 -1.51 -20.03 -2.48
C ASP A 134 -1.43 -20.53 -1.04
N ALA A 135 -2.47 -20.25 -0.24
CA ALA A 135 -2.60 -20.73 1.14
C ALA A 135 -1.32 -20.58 2.00
N SER A 136 -0.60 -19.47 1.85
CA SER A 136 0.70 -19.25 2.50
C SER A 136 0.67 -18.26 3.66
N MET A 137 -0.39 -17.45 3.76
CA MET A 137 -0.56 -16.38 4.75
C MET A 137 -1.63 -16.75 5.78
N ASP A 138 -1.39 -16.41 7.04
CA ASP A 138 -2.39 -16.54 8.11
C ASP A 138 -3.35 -15.33 8.10
N VAL A 139 -2.82 -14.14 7.80
CA VAL A 139 -3.58 -12.88 7.75
C VAL A 139 -3.20 -12.08 6.49
N VAL A 140 -4.19 -11.41 5.90
CA VAL A 140 -4.00 -10.41 4.85
C VAL A 140 -4.62 -9.10 5.34
N VAL A 141 -3.88 -8.00 5.26
CA VAL A 141 -4.32 -6.65 5.63
C VAL A 141 -4.27 -5.74 4.40
N CYS A 142 -5.27 -4.87 4.23
CA CYS A 142 -5.40 -4.00 3.06
C CYS A 142 -5.80 -2.56 3.40
N THR A 143 -5.30 -2.03 4.52
CA THR A 143 -5.69 -0.70 5.04
C THR A 143 -4.58 0.35 4.92
N PRO A 144 -4.83 1.57 4.42
CA PRO A 144 -5.96 2.03 3.62
C PRO A 144 -5.65 1.92 2.11
N LEU A 145 -5.96 0.78 1.48
CA LEU A 145 -5.65 0.55 0.06
C LEU A 145 -6.91 0.43 -0.81
N VAL A 146 -7.96 -0.23 -0.34
CA VAL A 146 -9.03 -0.76 -1.19
C VAL A 146 -9.77 0.31 -2.00
N CYS A 147 -9.82 1.56 -1.54
CA CYS A 147 -10.42 2.67 -2.28
C CYS A 147 -9.62 3.12 -3.52
N SER A 148 -8.37 2.67 -3.67
CA SER A 148 -7.43 3.12 -4.68
C SER A 148 -7.15 2.07 -5.76
N VAL A 149 -7.80 0.91 -5.70
CA VAL A 149 -7.64 -0.17 -6.69
C VAL A 149 -8.77 -0.14 -7.73
N PRO A 150 -8.48 -0.43 -9.01
CA PRO A 150 -9.50 -0.40 -10.06
C PRO A 150 -10.47 -1.57 -9.97
N ASN A 151 -10.05 -2.72 -9.41
CA ASN A 151 -10.87 -3.93 -9.32
C ASN A 151 -10.79 -4.56 -7.93
N THR A 152 -11.65 -4.09 -7.02
CA THR A 152 -11.76 -4.62 -5.65
C THR A 152 -12.06 -6.12 -5.61
N LEU A 153 -12.90 -6.63 -6.52
CA LEU A 153 -13.25 -8.06 -6.55
C LEU A 153 -12.04 -8.93 -6.88
N ALA A 154 -11.17 -8.49 -7.79
CA ALA A 154 -9.93 -9.20 -8.09
C ALA A 154 -8.97 -9.21 -6.90
N VAL A 155 -8.84 -8.08 -6.19
CA VAL A 155 -8.04 -8.02 -4.95
C VAL A 155 -8.56 -8.98 -3.89
N LEU A 156 -9.88 -9.02 -3.66
CA LEU A 156 -10.48 -9.93 -2.68
C LEU A 156 -10.29 -11.41 -3.07
N LYS A 157 -10.33 -11.73 -4.37
CA LYS A 157 -10.03 -13.09 -4.86
C LYS A 157 -8.58 -13.48 -4.58
N GLU A 158 -7.63 -12.59 -4.85
CA GLU A 158 -6.22 -12.83 -4.57
C GLU A 158 -5.94 -12.92 -3.07
N ALA A 159 -6.53 -12.05 -2.26
CA ALA A 159 -6.46 -12.12 -0.79
C ALA A 159 -6.98 -13.47 -0.28
N LYS A 160 -8.12 -13.94 -0.80
CA LYS A 160 -8.66 -15.26 -0.47
C LYS A 160 -7.74 -16.40 -0.91
N ARG A 161 -7.11 -16.31 -2.09
CA ARG A 161 -6.19 -17.34 -2.62
C ARG A 161 -4.97 -17.53 -1.73
N VAL A 162 -4.37 -16.42 -1.27
CA VAL A 162 -3.13 -16.47 -0.48
C VAL A 162 -3.37 -16.84 0.99
N LEU A 163 -4.60 -16.68 1.49
CA LEU A 163 -4.99 -17.07 2.85
C LEU A 163 -5.05 -18.60 3.00
N LYS A 164 -4.50 -19.10 4.10
CA LYS A 164 -4.62 -20.51 4.50
C LYS A 164 -6.10 -20.89 4.71
N PRO A 165 -6.52 -22.11 4.31
CA PRO A 165 -7.87 -22.61 4.61
C PRO A 165 -8.04 -22.86 6.11
N GLY A 166 -9.25 -22.63 6.64
CA GLY A 166 -9.62 -23.00 8.01
C GLY A 166 -9.64 -21.86 9.04
N PHE A 167 -9.26 -20.64 8.68
CA PHE A 167 -9.49 -19.47 9.53
C PHE A 167 -10.93 -18.97 9.37
N PRO A 168 -11.60 -18.49 10.45
CA PRO A 168 -12.99 -18.08 10.36
C PRO A 168 -13.10 -16.88 9.43
N THR A 169 -13.58 -17.12 8.21
CA THR A 169 -13.98 -16.10 7.25
C THR A 169 -15.23 -15.33 7.72
N SER A 170 -15.63 -15.48 8.99
CA SER A 170 -16.94 -15.06 9.47
C SER A 170 -17.01 -13.60 9.92
N HIS A 171 -15.93 -12.89 10.30
CA HIS A 171 -16.13 -11.52 10.84
C HIS A 171 -15.13 -10.41 10.51
N HIS A 172 -13.95 -10.62 9.91
CA HIS A 172 -12.98 -9.52 9.77
C HIS A 172 -12.18 -9.53 8.45
N LEU A 173 -12.89 -9.53 7.32
CA LEU A 173 -12.30 -9.12 6.04
C LEU A 173 -12.45 -7.60 5.89
N PHE A 174 -11.54 -6.80 6.45
CA PHE A 174 -11.23 -5.41 6.05
C PHE A 174 -9.83 -5.01 6.51
#